data_AF-A0A524QXT9-F1
#
_entry.id   AF-A0A524QXT9-F1
#
_cell.length_a   1.000
_cell.length_b   1.000
_cell.length_c   1.000
_cell.angle_alpha   90.00
_cell.angle_beta   90.00
_cell.angle_gamma   90.00
#
_symmetry.space_group_name_H-M   'P 1'
#
loop_
_entity.id
_entity.type
_entity.pdbx_description
1 polymer ?
#
loop_
_entity_poly.entity_id
_entity_poly.type
_entity_poly.pdbx_seq_one_letter_code
_entity_poly.pdbx_strand_id
1 'polypeptide(L)'
;MVLSRHYRKPTLGLLLLIAALTACSSQESGFPEVAGWTQPGEVLTYDSDTLWEYINGAAELFVAYGVQSCRTTDLTSGDLTVTVDLYDMGTPLNAYGVFEREASGEGIQLTGAIAAMVSPPYQALLLKGSTYAKVNAYEGELTMTAGQELLEALAASLPGQTSLPPELQLLPTEGKIAGTEAYQAEAFLGLTELTDCLFADYAGEGEESWQGFVILPEAASSVWEALAGEWESVEYEGTTVLFREVPYRGLVGSCGPAMAGLVWRVRPTRKGFWLGW
;
A
#
# COMPACT_ATOMS: atom_id res chain seq x y z
N MET A 1 24.66 -2.93 95.39
CA MET A 1 23.67 -1.84 95.40
C MET A 1 23.85 -1.09 94.09
N VAL A 2 22.95 -1.33 93.14
CA VAL A 2 23.17 -1.16 91.70
C VAL A 2 22.00 -0.36 91.12
N LEU A 3 22.33 0.61 90.25
CA LEU A 3 21.55 1.25 89.18
C LEU A 3 20.34 2.15 89.53
N SER A 4 20.44 3.42 89.13
CA SER A 4 19.43 4.02 88.24
C SER A 4 20.08 5.01 87.27
N ARG A 5 19.95 4.71 85.97
CA ARG A 5 20.59 5.33 84.81
C ARG A 5 19.81 6.55 84.32
N HIS A 6 20.55 7.58 83.90
CA HIS A 6 20.13 8.50 82.84
C HIS A 6 20.14 7.78 81.49
N TYR A 7 19.07 7.91 80.70
CA TYR A 7 19.19 7.79 79.24
C TYR A 7 18.00 8.43 78.51
N ARG A 8 18.26 9.52 77.77
CA ARG A 8 17.39 10.08 76.72
C ARG A 8 17.36 9.14 75.52
N LYS A 9 16.22 9.05 74.82
CA LYS A 9 16.09 8.56 73.43
C LYS A 9 14.65 8.80 72.90
N PRO A 10 14.36 8.71 71.59
CA PRO A 10 14.63 9.74 70.57
C PRO A 10 13.37 10.08 69.73
N THR A 11 13.47 11.13 68.92
CA THR A 11 12.48 11.53 67.91
C THR A 11 12.28 10.43 66.85
N LEU A 12 11.01 10.07 66.61
CA LEU A 12 10.56 9.07 65.64
C LEU A 12 10.47 9.73 64.25
N GLY A 13 11.36 9.33 63.33
CA GLY A 13 11.29 9.71 61.92
C GLY A 13 10.35 8.78 61.15
N LEU A 14 9.35 9.35 60.48
CA LEU A 14 8.40 8.65 59.62
C LEU A 14 9.00 8.50 58.21
N LEU A 15 9.33 7.27 57.83
CA LEU A 15 9.77 6.90 56.47
C LEU A 15 8.53 6.57 55.63
N LEU A 16 8.26 7.38 54.62
CA LEU A 16 7.19 7.17 53.64
C LEU A 16 7.78 6.38 52.46
N LEU A 17 7.46 5.09 52.39
CA LEU A 17 7.75 4.23 51.24
C LEU A 17 6.72 4.51 50.14
N ILE A 18 7.12 5.21 49.08
CA ILE A 18 6.33 5.32 47.85
C ILE A 18 6.69 4.11 46.99
N ALA A 19 5.81 3.10 47.00
CA ALA A 19 5.84 2.02 46.01
C ALA A 19 5.31 2.57 44.69
N ALA A 20 6.21 2.81 43.72
CA ALA A 20 5.83 3.07 42.35
C ALA A 20 5.32 1.76 41.74
N LEU A 21 4.00 1.61 41.68
CA LEU A 21 3.34 0.66 40.80
C LEU A 21 3.54 1.15 39.37
N THR A 22 4.59 0.68 38.71
CA THR A 22 4.70 0.77 37.26
C THR A 22 3.58 -0.10 36.68
N ALA A 23 2.47 0.54 36.32
CA ALA A 23 1.49 -0.04 35.43
C ALA A 23 2.22 -0.28 34.09
N CYS A 24 2.58 -1.53 33.82
CA CYS A 24 2.91 -1.95 32.48
C CYS A 24 1.62 -1.82 31.68
N SER A 25 1.49 -0.73 30.91
CA SER A 25 0.47 -0.67 29.87
C SER A 25 0.85 -1.75 28.87
N SER A 26 0.18 -2.91 28.92
CA SER A 26 0.11 -3.79 27.77
C SER A 26 -0.60 -2.98 26.69
N GLN A 27 0.19 -2.32 25.86
CA GLN A 27 -0.30 -1.85 24.57
C GLN A 27 -0.79 -3.12 23.90
N GLU A 28 -2.11 -3.26 23.71
CA GLU A 28 -2.60 -4.29 22.80
C GLU A 28 -1.79 -4.11 21.53
N SER A 29 -1.08 -5.16 21.11
CA SER A 29 -0.26 -5.15 19.91
C SER A 29 -1.05 -4.71 18.66
N GLY A 30 -2.39 -4.71 18.77
CA GLY A 30 -3.34 -4.39 17.71
C GLY A 30 -3.37 -5.46 16.62
N PHE A 31 -2.51 -6.47 16.70
CA PHE A 31 -2.47 -7.57 15.75
C PHE A 31 -3.70 -8.46 15.96
N PRO A 32 -4.46 -8.77 14.90
CA PRO A 32 -5.69 -9.52 15.05
C PRO A 32 -5.42 -10.98 15.43
N GLU A 33 -6.31 -11.58 16.23
CA GLU A 33 -6.32 -13.02 16.41
C GLU A 33 -6.69 -13.71 15.09
N VAL A 34 -5.90 -14.70 14.69
CA VAL A 34 -6.10 -15.46 13.44
C VAL A 34 -6.56 -16.87 13.80
N ALA A 35 -7.81 -17.19 13.48
CA ALA A 35 -8.42 -18.46 13.84
C ALA A 35 -7.61 -19.65 13.27
N GLY A 36 -7.30 -20.63 14.13
CA GLY A 36 -6.52 -21.82 13.75
C GLY A 36 -5.00 -21.64 13.79
N TRP A 37 -4.52 -20.46 14.21
CA TRP A 37 -3.10 -20.13 14.32
C TRP A 37 -2.76 -19.67 15.73
N THR A 38 -1.54 -19.99 16.19
CA THR A 38 -0.99 -19.49 17.45
C THR A 38 0.07 -18.44 17.15
N GLN A 39 0.11 -17.36 17.92
CA GLN A 39 1.15 -16.34 17.85
C GLN A 39 2.18 -16.60 18.97
N PRO A 40 3.29 -17.31 18.72
CA PRO A 40 4.26 -17.67 19.77
C PRO A 40 5.14 -16.48 20.22
N GLY A 41 5.26 -15.43 19.39
CA GLY A 41 6.17 -14.30 19.59
C GLY A 41 5.47 -12.98 19.92
N GLU A 42 6.31 -11.97 20.17
CA GLU A 42 5.87 -10.57 20.28
C GLU A 42 5.59 -9.99 18.89
N VAL A 43 4.67 -9.03 18.83
CA VAL A 43 4.40 -8.27 17.61
C VAL A 43 5.39 -7.10 17.56
N LEU A 44 6.17 -7.04 16.48
CA LEU A 44 7.03 -5.90 16.19
C LEU A 44 6.26 -4.90 15.31
N THR A 45 6.52 -3.61 15.51
CA THR A 45 5.90 -2.54 14.72
C THR A 45 6.99 -1.61 14.20
N TYR A 46 6.94 -1.32 12.91
CA TYR A 46 7.81 -0.38 12.22
C TYR A 46 6.95 0.69 11.56
N ASP A 47 7.33 1.96 11.68
CA ASP A 47 6.71 3.08 10.96
C ASP A 47 7.48 3.39 9.66
N SER A 48 7.07 4.43 8.94
CA SER A 48 7.75 4.88 7.72
C SER A 48 9.24 5.16 7.91
N ASP A 49 9.65 5.58 9.12
CA ASP A 49 11.01 6.03 9.42
C ASP A 49 11.91 4.86 9.83
N THR A 50 11.32 3.76 10.30
CA THR A 50 12.02 2.58 10.84
C THR A 50 11.85 1.33 9.98
N LEU A 51 10.96 1.32 8.99
CA LEU A 51 10.69 0.14 8.14
C LEU A 51 11.94 -0.37 7.39
N TRP A 52 12.86 0.52 7.03
CA TRP A 52 14.13 0.12 6.40
C TRP A 52 15.00 -0.74 7.32
N GLU A 53 14.88 -0.62 8.64
CA GLU A 53 15.60 -1.48 9.60
C GLU A 53 15.13 -2.94 9.48
N TYR A 54 13.88 -3.15 9.06
CA TYR A 54 13.29 -4.47 8.89
C TYR A 54 13.51 -5.04 7.48
N ILE A 55 13.08 -4.33 6.44
CA ILE A 55 13.08 -4.83 5.05
C ILE A 55 14.12 -4.18 4.13
N ASN A 56 15.03 -3.38 4.67
CA ASN A 56 16.10 -2.71 3.93
C ASN A 56 15.56 -1.94 2.70
N GLY A 57 16.21 -2.08 1.54
CA GLY A 57 15.82 -1.38 0.31
C GLY A 57 14.41 -1.70 -0.20
N ALA A 58 13.78 -2.80 0.26
CA ALA A 58 12.38 -3.06 -0.09
C ALA A 58 11.43 -2.01 0.52
N ALA A 59 11.84 -1.31 1.58
CA ALA A 59 11.04 -0.25 2.21
C ALA A 59 10.74 0.92 1.26
N GLU A 60 11.59 1.16 0.26
CA GLU A 60 11.41 2.26 -0.71
C GLU A 60 10.05 2.19 -1.42
N LEU A 61 9.59 0.98 -1.78
CA LEU A 61 8.26 0.79 -2.37
C LEU A 61 7.15 1.25 -1.41
N PHE A 62 7.19 0.80 -0.17
CA PHE A 62 6.15 1.10 0.81
C PHE A 62 6.14 2.58 1.20
N VAL A 63 7.31 3.18 1.34
CA VAL A 63 7.46 4.62 1.63
C VAL A 63 6.93 5.47 0.47
N ALA A 64 7.22 5.10 -0.79
CA ALA A 64 6.69 5.79 -1.98
C ALA A 64 5.16 5.72 -2.08
N TYR A 65 4.52 4.72 -1.47
CA TYR A 65 3.06 4.61 -1.37
C TYR A 65 2.53 5.06 0.01
N GLY A 66 3.33 5.77 0.81
CA GLY A 66 2.85 6.39 2.05
C GLY A 66 2.48 5.42 3.17
N VAL A 67 3.23 4.34 3.35
CA VAL A 67 3.07 3.42 4.48
C VAL A 67 3.05 4.16 5.82
N GLN A 68 2.11 3.81 6.68
CA GLN A 68 1.97 4.37 8.03
C GLN A 68 2.67 3.48 9.05
N SER A 69 2.45 2.17 8.95
CA SER A 69 3.14 1.18 9.78
C SER A 69 3.11 -0.21 9.16
N CYS A 70 4.04 -1.07 9.59
CA CYS A 70 4.04 -2.50 9.38
C CYS A 70 4.07 -3.18 10.75
N ARG A 71 3.08 -4.03 11.02
CA ARG A 71 3.08 -4.91 12.20
C ARG A 71 3.41 -6.32 11.75
N THR A 72 4.41 -6.93 12.37
CA THR A 72 4.91 -8.25 11.98
C THR A 72 5.00 -9.19 13.18
N THR A 73 4.61 -10.45 12.95
CA THR A 73 4.75 -11.54 13.93
C THR A 73 4.77 -12.87 13.20
N ASP A 74 5.36 -13.87 13.83
CA ASP A 74 5.21 -15.26 13.40
C ASP A 74 3.89 -15.85 13.89
N LEU A 75 3.29 -16.69 13.06
CA LEU A 75 2.13 -17.53 13.36
C LEU A 75 2.47 -18.99 13.09
N THR A 76 2.02 -19.89 13.95
CA THR A 76 2.24 -21.34 13.81
C THR A 76 0.92 -22.11 13.81
N SER A 77 0.80 -23.10 12.92
CA SER A 77 -0.27 -24.10 12.91
C SER A 77 0.29 -25.47 12.52
N GLY A 78 0.30 -26.40 13.48
CA GLY A 78 0.97 -27.70 13.32
C GLY A 78 2.48 -27.51 13.09
N ASP A 79 2.97 -28.04 11.96
CA ASP A 79 4.39 -27.97 11.55
C ASP A 79 4.68 -26.77 10.61
N LEU A 80 3.69 -25.91 10.34
CA LEU A 80 3.81 -24.73 9.50
C LEU A 80 3.98 -23.48 10.35
N THR A 81 5.07 -22.74 10.13
CA THR A 81 5.32 -21.42 10.71
C THR A 81 5.48 -20.41 9.59
N VAL A 82 4.73 -19.31 9.69
CA VAL A 82 4.75 -18.20 8.73
C VAL A 82 5.00 -16.88 9.44
N THR A 83 5.73 -15.97 8.81
CA THR A 83 5.80 -14.56 9.21
C THR A 83 4.67 -13.82 8.50
N VAL A 84 3.87 -13.07 9.26
CA VAL A 84 2.77 -12.25 8.73
C VAL A 84 3.08 -10.78 8.96
N ASP A 85 3.23 -10.04 7.86
CA ASP A 85 3.37 -8.60 7.85
C ASP A 85 2.03 -7.95 7.50
N LEU A 86 1.55 -7.04 8.33
CA LEU A 86 0.36 -6.24 8.11
C LEU A 86 0.76 -4.78 7.92
N TYR A 87 0.83 -4.35 6.66
CA TYR A 87 1.13 -2.98 6.27
C TYR A 87 -0.16 -2.16 6.26
N ASP A 88 -0.22 -1.10 7.06
CA ASP A 88 -1.22 -0.04 6.92
C ASP A 88 -0.68 1.02 5.96
N MET A 89 -1.27 1.10 4.78
CA MET A 89 -0.87 2.03 3.72
C MET A 89 -1.60 3.37 3.79
N GLY A 90 -2.37 3.61 4.86
CA GLY A 90 -3.10 4.85 5.11
C GLY A 90 -4.36 5.02 4.26
N THR A 91 -4.32 4.62 2.99
CA THR A 91 -5.48 4.65 2.07
C THR A 91 -5.67 3.31 1.35
N PRO A 92 -6.90 2.95 0.94
CA PRO A 92 -7.13 1.78 0.10
C PRO A 92 -6.42 1.84 -1.25
N LEU A 93 -6.28 3.02 -1.84
CA LEU A 93 -5.60 3.20 -3.12
C LEU A 93 -4.09 2.89 -3.03
N ASN A 94 -3.45 3.33 -1.94
CA ASN A 94 -2.04 3.04 -1.70
C ASN A 94 -1.81 1.54 -1.45
N ALA A 95 -2.68 0.91 -0.65
CA ALA A 95 -2.64 -0.54 -0.41
C ALA A 95 -2.83 -1.34 -1.71
N TYR A 96 -3.77 -0.90 -2.55
CA TYR A 96 -3.99 -1.47 -3.87
C TYR A 96 -2.76 -1.36 -4.77
N GLY A 97 -2.13 -0.18 -4.83
CA GLY A 97 -0.91 0.03 -5.61
C GLY A 97 0.25 -0.88 -5.18
N VAL A 98 0.50 -1.02 -3.86
CA VAL A 98 1.53 -1.94 -3.35
C VAL A 98 1.17 -3.39 -3.67
N PHE A 99 -0.08 -3.80 -3.44
CA PHE A 99 -0.54 -5.16 -3.73
C PHE A 99 -0.29 -5.51 -5.20
N GLU A 100 -0.67 -4.66 -6.15
CA GLU A 100 -0.46 -4.90 -7.59
C GLU A 100 1.03 -4.99 -7.97
N ARG A 101 1.91 -4.28 -7.24
CA ARG A 101 3.37 -4.35 -7.48
C ARG A 101 4.02 -5.62 -6.95
N GLU A 102 3.51 -6.16 -5.85
CA GLU A 102 4.03 -7.41 -5.25
C GLU A 102 3.28 -8.66 -5.72
N ALA A 103 2.09 -8.48 -6.28
CA ALA A 103 1.23 -9.52 -6.81
C ALA A 103 2.00 -10.44 -7.76
N SER A 104 2.17 -11.67 -7.32
CA SER A 104 2.73 -12.76 -8.10
C SER A 104 2.05 -14.06 -7.71
N GLY A 105 1.75 -14.92 -8.69
CA GLY A 105 1.11 -16.22 -8.46
C GLY A 105 -0.34 -16.30 -8.92
N GLU A 106 -1.09 -17.23 -8.30
CA GLU A 106 -2.48 -17.52 -8.63
C GLU A 106 -3.43 -16.69 -7.75
N GLY A 107 -4.28 -15.89 -8.41
CA GLY A 107 -5.35 -15.15 -7.75
C GLY A 107 -6.46 -16.07 -7.27
N ILE A 108 -6.87 -15.90 -6.02
CA ILE A 108 -8.00 -16.62 -5.43
C ILE A 108 -9.11 -15.65 -5.03
N GLN A 109 -10.36 -16.11 -5.11
CA GLN A 109 -11.53 -15.33 -4.72
C GLN A 109 -11.84 -15.60 -3.25
N LEU A 110 -11.72 -14.56 -2.41
CA LEU A 110 -12.03 -14.64 -0.99
C LEU A 110 -13.13 -13.66 -0.60
N THR A 111 -14.14 -14.17 0.12
CA THR A 111 -15.13 -13.29 0.74
C THR A 111 -14.47 -12.49 1.85
N GLY A 112 -14.73 -11.18 1.90
CA GLY A 112 -14.15 -10.33 2.94
C GLY A 112 -12.82 -9.68 2.56
N ALA A 113 -12.35 -9.86 1.32
CA ALA A 113 -11.13 -9.27 0.78
C ALA A 113 -11.40 -8.53 -0.54
N ILE A 114 -10.52 -7.59 -0.89
CA ILE A 114 -10.51 -6.96 -2.22
C ILE A 114 -9.81 -7.89 -3.22
N ALA A 115 -8.65 -8.42 -2.84
CA ALA A 115 -7.87 -9.35 -3.64
C ALA A 115 -7.05 -10.27 -2.73
N ALA A 116 -6.75 -11.47 -3.22
CA ALA A 116 -5.95 -12.46 -2.52
C ALA A 116 -5.17 -13.32 -3.51
N MET A 117 -3.96 -13.71 -3.14
CA MET A 117 -3.10 -14.58 -3.93
C MET A 117 -2.41 -15.61 -3.05
N VAL A 118 -2.21 -16.81 -3.59
CA VAL A 118 -1.38 -17.83 -2.95
C VAL A 118 -0.33 -18.30 -3.96
N SER A 119 0.92 -18.30 -3.51
CA SER A 119 2.12 -18.67 -4.24
C SER A 119 2.86 -19.76 -3.47
N PRO A 120 2.38 -21.02 -3.54
CA PRO A 120 3.03 -22.12 -2.85
C PRO A 120 4.47 -22.33 -3.34
N PRO A 121 5.35 -22.86 -2.48
CA PRO A 121 5.10 -23.21 -1.07
C PRO A 121 5.40 -22.06 -0.09
N TYR A 122 5.56 -20.81 -0.57
CA TYR A 122 6.25 -19.78 0.21
C TYR A 122 5.42 -18.57 0.60
N GLN A 123 4.42 -18.16 -0.18
CA GLN A 123 3.82 -16.84 0.01
C GLN A 123 2.31 -16.82 -0.18
N ALA A 124 1.66 -15.94 0.57
CA ALA A 124 0.28 -15.54 0.32
C ALA A 124 0.12 -14.03 0.57
N LEU A 125 -0.70 -13.37 -0.25
CA LEU A 125 -0.93 -11.94 -0.20
C LEU A 125 -2.43 -11.67 -0.04
N LEU A 126 -2.79 -10.65 0.74
CA LEU A 126 -4.18 -10.22 0.92
C LEU A 126 -4.27 -8.70 0.89
N LEU A 127 -5.29 -8.19 0.21
CA LEU A 127 -5.66 -6.79 0.22
C LEU A 127 -7.04 -6.61 0.83
N LYS A 128 -7.16 -5.77 1.86
CA LYS A 128 -8.44 -5.38 2.47
C LYS A 128 -8.36 -3.96 3.01
N GLY A 129 -9.25 -3.07 2.57
CA GLY A 129 -9.21 -1.66 2.95
C GLY A 129 -7.84 -1.03 2.65
N SER A 130 -7.25 -0.34 3.63
CA SER A 130 -5.89 0.20 3.56
C SER A 130 -4.81 -0.81 3.99
N THR A 131 -5.18 -2.06 4.29
CA THR A 131 -4.24 -3.08 4.74
C THR A 131 -3.80 -3.97 3.59
N TYR A 132 -2.49 -4.01 3.37
CA TYR A 132 -1.80 -5.02 2.58
C TYR A 132 -1.17 -6.03 3.54
N ALA A 133 -1.55 -7.31 3.46
CA ALA A 133 -0.96 -8.37 4.25
C ALA A 133 -0.06 -9.25 3.37
N LYS A 134 1.16 -9.52 3.86
CA LYS A 134 2.14 -10.39 3.24
C LYS A 134 2.49 -11.52 4.19
N VAL A 135 2.32 -12.74 3.73
CA VAL A 135 2.64 -13.95 4.49
C VAL A 135 3.81 -14.63 3.82
N ASN A 136 4.87 -14.94 4.57
CA ASN A 136 5.98 -15.77 4.08
C ASN A 136 6.15 -17.00 4.97
N ALA A 137 6.22 -18.19 4.36
CA ALA A 137 6.52 -19.43 5.07
C ALA A 137 7.99 -19.50 5.47
N TYR A 138 8.24 -19.78 6.74
CA TYR A 138 9.58 -19.94 7.31
C TYR A 138 9.89 -21.42 7.57
N GLU A 139 8.93 -22.18 8.09
CA GLU A 139 9.02 -23.61 8.36
C GLU A 139 7.77 -24.31 7.84
N GLY A 140 7.92 -25.49 7.23
CA GLY A 140 6.83 -26.18 6.54
C GLY A 140 6.54 -25.60 5.14
N GLU A 141 5.43 -26.03 4.54
CA GLU A 141 5.00 -25.60 3.21
C GLU A 141 3.64 -24.91 3.27
N LEU A 142 3.56 -23.68 2.75
CA LEU A 142 2.29 -22.99 2.53
C LEU A 142 1.64 -23.52 1.25
N THR A 143 0.88 -24.60 1.39
CA THR A 143 0.08 -25.17 0.30
C THR A 143 -1.03 -24.21 -0.15
N MET A 144 -1.63 -24.45 -1.34
CA MET A 144 -2.80 -23.68 -1.77
C MET A 144 -3.93 -23.68 -0.73
N THR A 145 -4.24 -24.85 -0.16
CA THR A 145 -5.30 -24.99 0.85
C THR A 145 -4.95 -24.24 2.13
N ALA A 146 -3.74 -24.44 2.67
CA ALA A 146 -3.32 -23.78 3.92
C ALA A 146 -3.22 -22.26 3.74
N GLY A 147 -2.72 -21.79 2.60
CA GLY A 147 -2.68 -20.37 2.25
C GLY A 147 -4.08 -19.77 2.16
N GLN A 148 -5.00 -20.45 1.49
CA GLN A 148 -6.40 -20.00 1.41
C GLN A 148 -7.05 -19.90 2.81
N GLU A 149 -6.95 -20.94 3.63
CA GLU A 149 -7.52 -20.97 4.98
C GLU A 149 -6.94 -19.86 5.88
N LEU A 150 -5.63 -19.62 5.80
CA LEU A 150 -4.98 -18.52 6.52
C LEU A 150 -5.48 -17.15 6.04
N LEU A 151 -5.55 -16.93 4.73
CA LEU A 151 -6.02 -15.66 4.19
C LEU A 151 -7.51 -15.41 4.50
N GLU A 152 -8.35 -16.45 4.54
CA GLU A 152 -9.74 -16.35 5.00
C GLU A 152 -9.82 -15.92 6.47
N ALA A 153 -9.00 -16.51 7.34
CA ALA A 153 -8.93 -16.15 8.75
C ALA A 153 -8.45 -14.70 8.96
N LEU A 154 -7.43 -14.27 8.21
CA LEU A 154 -6.96 -12.88 8.20
C LEU A 154 -8.03 -11.92 7.67
N ALA A 155 -8.70 -12.25 6.56
CA ALA A 155 -9.77 -11.43 6.01
C ALA A 155 -10.93 -11.27 6.99
N ALA A 156 -11.25 -12.30 7.79
CA ALA A 156 -12.29 -12.22 8.81
C ALA A 156 -11.91 -11.32 10.00
N SER A 157 -10.62 -11.24 10.34
CA SER A 157 -10.15 -10.54 11.53
C SER A 157 -9.71 -9.09 11.27
N LEU A 158 -9.30 -8.76 10.03
CA LEU A 158 -8.91 -7.41 9.64
C LEU A 158 -10.12 -6.48 9.44
N PRO A 159 -10.03 -5.18 9.81
CA PRO A 159 -11.04 -4.20 9.45
C PRO A 159 -10.92 -3.79 7.98
N GLY A 160 -11.84 -2.95 7.51
CA GLY A 160 -11.74 -2.30 6.19
C GLY A 160 -12.77 -2.78 5.16
N GLN A 161 -12.86 -1.99 4.10
CA GLN A 161 -13.79 -2.24 2.99
C GLN A 161 -13.27 -3.36 2.08
N THR A 162 -14.18 -3.98 1.34
CA THR A 162 -13.90 -5.11 0.44
C THR A 162 -14.16 -4.77 -1.02
N SER A 163 -14.36 -3.50 -1.33
CA SER A 163 -14.49 -2.98 -2.69
C SER A 163 -13.16 -2.40 -3.15
N LEU A 164 -12.90 -2.46 -4.46
CA LEU A 164 -11.79 -1.74 -5.09
C LEU A 164 -11.82 -0.24 -4.73
N PRO A 165 -10.65 0.44 -4.72
CA PRO A 165 -10.58 1.87 -4.48
C PRO A 165 -11.52 2.65 -5.42
N PRO A 166 -12.40 3.53 -4.88
CA PRO A 166 -13.36 4.27 -5.70
C PRO A 166 -12.69 5.20 -6.72
N GLU A 167 -11.45 5.61 -6.48
CA GLU A 167 -10.65 6.44 -7.37
C GLU A 167 -10.46 5.78 -8.74
N LEU A 168 -10.42 4.45 -8.83
CA LEU A 168 -10.32 3.73 -10.11
C LEU A 168 -11.48 4.04 -11.07
N GLN A 169 -12.60 4.57 -10.57
CA GLN A 169 -13.74 5.01 -11.37
C GLN A 169 -13.50 6.33 -12.10
N LEU A 170 -12.44 7.06 -11.76
CA LEU A 170 -12.01 8.26 -12.50
C LEU A 170 -11.45 7.91 -13.88
N LEU A 171 -11.02 6.67 -14.10
CA LEU A 171 -10.57 6.19 -15.41
C LEU A 171 -11.77 6.10 -16.37
N PRO A 172 -11.66 6.68 -17.58
CA PRO A 172 -12.69 6.56 -18.61
C PRO A 172 -13.15 5.11 -18.85
N THR A 173 -14.44 4.91 -19.06
CA THR A 173 -15.01 3.56 -19.23
C THR A 173 -15.04 3.08 -20.68
N GLU A 174 -15.13 4.01 -21.63
CA GLU A 174 -15.17 3.68 -23.06
C GLU A 174 -13.81 3.13 -23.51
N GLY A 175 -13.81 2.00 -24.23
CA GLY A 175 -12.58 1.36 -24.73
C GLY A 175 -11.69 0.69 -23.69
N LYS A 176 -11.91 0.90 -22.38
CA LYS A 176 -11.07 0.36 -21.31
C LYS A 176 -11.07 -1.17 -21.29
N ILE A 177 -9.89 -1.77 -21.23
CA ILE A 177 -9.69 -3.21 -21.08
C ILE A 177 -9.81 -3.53 -19.59
N ALA A 178 -10.88 -4.25 -19.21
CA ALA A 178 -11.14 -4.59 -17.82
C ALA A 178 -10.00 -5.41 -17.19
N GLY A 179 -9.61 -5.07 -15.96
CA GLY A 179 -8.53 -5.73 -15.23
C GLY A 179 -7.14 -5.18 -15.54
N THR A 180 -7.05 -4.05 -16.25
CA THR A 180 -5.79 -3.34 -16.51
C THR A 180 -5.68 -2.05 -15.70
N GLU A 181 -6.70 -1.72 -14.91
CA GLU A 181 -6.65 -0.62 -13.95
C GLU A 181 -5.49 -0.80 -12.97
N ALA A 182 -4.77 0.28 -12.71
CA ALA A 182 -3.65 0.30 -11.79
C ALA A 182 -3.42 1.72 -11.25
N TYR A 183 -2.58 1.80 -10.22
CA TYR A 183 -2.17 3.06 -9.60
C TYR A 183 -0.66 3.12 -9.46
N GLN A 184 -0.08 4.29 -9.71
CA GLN A 184 1.30 4.60 -9.44
C GLN A 184 1.41 5.93 -8.69
N ALA A 185 1.87 5.86 -7.45
CA ALA A 185 2.03 7.02 -6.57
C ALA A 185 3.09 7.99 -7.08
N GLU A 186 4.22 7.49 -7.57
CA GLU A 186 5.35 8.33 -7.99
C GLU A 186 5.97 7.87 -9.31
N ALA A 187 6.57 8.83 -10.02
CA ALA A 187 7.39 8.61 -11.20
C ALA A 187 6.70 7.77 -12.30
N PHE A 188 5.42 8.05 -12.57
CA PHE A 188 4.70 7.35 -13.63
C PHE A 188 5.40 7.56 -14.99
N LEU A 189 5.52 6.50 -15.79
CA LEU A 189 6.32 6.46 -17.02
C LEU A 189 7.81 6.83 -16.85
N GLY A 190 8.34 6.82 -15.63
CA GLY A 190 9.70 7.24 -15.30
C GLY A 190 9.88 8.75 -15.26
N LEU A 191 8.79 9.52 -15.18
CA LEU A 191 8.79 10.98 -15.10
C LEU A 191 8.46 11.41 -13.69
N THR A 192 9.41 12.00 -12.98
CA THR A 192 9.29 12.38 -11.57
C THR A 192 8.15 13.35 -11.28
N GLU A 193 7.75 14.11 -12.30
CA GLU A 193 6.66 15.10 -12.21
C GLU A 193 5.28 14.43 -12.26
N LEU A 194 5.17 13.19 -12.77
CA LEU A 194 3.92 12.45 -12.85
C LEU A 194 3.71 11.61 -11.58
N THR A 195 3.13 12.25 -10.56
CA THR A 195 2.67 11.59 -9.33
C THR A 195 1.18 11.27 -9.40
N ASP A 196 0.74 10.37 -8.53
CA ASP A 196 -0.67 10.07 -8.28
C ASP A 196 -1.45 9.71 -9.55
N CYS A 197 -0.87 8.84 -10.37
CA CYS A 197 -1.42 8.45 -11.66
C CYS A 197 -2.19 7.12 -11.54
N LEU A 198 -3.50 7.17 -11.75
CA LEU A 198 -4.30 6.01 -12.11
C LEU A 198 -4.07 5.71 -13.58
N PHE A 199 -4.03 4.45 -14.01
CA PHE A 199 -3.94 4.13 -15.43
C PHE A 199 -4.64 2.83 -15.79
N ALA A 200 -4.95 2.67 -17.08
CA ALA A 200 -5.47 1.43 -17.65
C ALA A 200 -5.09 1.33 -19.13
N ASP A 201 -5.17 0.13 -19.67
CA ASP A 201 -5.05 -0.11 -21.10
C ASP A 201 -6.43 -0.02 -21.78
N TYR A 202 -6.45 0.47 -23.00
CA TYR A 202 -7.62 0.75 -23.81
C TYR A 202 -7.45 0.14 -25.19
N ALA A 203 -8.54 -0.37 -25.76
CA ALA A 203 -8.57 -0.88 -27.12
C ALA A 203 -8.40 0.27 -28.12
N GLY A 204 -7.50 0.09 -29.09
CA GLY A 204 -7.34 0.97 -30.24
C GLY A 204 -7.97 0.37 -31.51
N GLU A 205 -7.62 0.93 -32.66
CA GLU A 205 -8.03 0.36 -33.95
C GLU A 205 -7.35 -0.99 -34.21
N GLY A 206 -8.15 -2.01 -34.53
CA GLY A 206 -7.64 -3.35 -34.84
C GLY A 206 -7.15 -4.09 -33.59
N GLU A 207 -5.90 -4.58 -33.63
CA GLU A 207 -5.26 -5.32 -32.52
C GLU A 207 -4.37 -4.42 -31.64
N GLU A 208 -4.38 -3.11 -31.88
CA GLU A 208 -3.57 -2.17 -31.11
C GLU A 208 -4.24 -1.85 -29.76
N SER A 209 -3.43 -1.65 -28.71
CA SER A 209 -3.87 -1.04 -27.45
C SER A 209 -3.08 0.24 -27.16
N TRP A 210 -3.60 1.05 -26.25
CA TRP A 210 -2.94 2.24 -25.73
C TRP A 210 -3.21 2.39 -24.24
N GLN A 211 -2.37 3.16 -23.54
CA GLN A 211 -2.49 3.36 -22.10
C GLN A 211 -3.00 4.78 -21.79
N GLY A 212 -4.07 4.87 -21.01
CA GLY A 212 -4.62 6.12 -20.49
C GLY A 212 -4.33 6.26 -19.00
N PHE A 213 -4.13 7.49 -18.48
CA PHE A 213 -3.71 7.74 -17.09
C PHE A 213 -4.32 8.99 -16.39
N VAL A 214 -5.22 8.87 -15.44
CA VAL A 214 -5.74 10.07 -14.74
C VAL A 214 -4.81 10.46 -13.60
N ILE A 215 -4.41 11.73 -13.53
CA ILE A 215 -3.76 12.30 -12.34
C ILE A 215 -4.84 12.63 -11.32
N LEU A 216 -4.66 12.20 -10.07
CA LEU A 216 -5.64 12.47 -9.01
C LEU A 216 -5.85 13.99 -8.82
N PRO A 217 -7.07 14.43 -8.47
CA PRO A 217 -7.40 15.85 -8.35
C PRO A 217 -6.48 16.64 -7.40
N GLU A 218 -5.99 15.98 -6.34
CA GLU A 218 -5.11 16.61 -5.33
C GLU A 218 -3.74 16.99 -5.90
N ALA A 219 -3.21 16.18 -6.84
CA ALA A 219 -1.92 16.42 -7.49
C ALA A 219 -2.04 17.12 -8.86
N ALA A 220 -3.22 17.12 -9.47
CA ALA A 220 -3.41 17.54 -10.87
C ALA A 220 -2.88 18.94 -11.19
N SER A 221 -3.08 19.92 -10.30
CA SER A 221 -2.60 21.29 -10.54
C SER A 221 -1.07 21.40 -10.50
N SER A 222 -0.42 20.82 -9.48
CA SER A 222 1.04 20.87 -9.36
C SER A 222 1.72 20.07 -10.47
N VAL A 223 1.18 18.89 -10.81
CA VAL A 223 1.67 18.10 -11.94
C VAL A 223 1.54 18.91 -13.23
N TRP A 224 0.37 19.49 -13.51
CA TRP A 224 0.15 20.29 -14.71
C TRP A 224 1.13 21.46 -14.84
N GLU A 225 1.36 22.21 -13.77
CA GLU A 225 2.32 23.32 -13.75
C GLU A 225 3.75 22.84 -14.05
N ALA A 226 4.15 21.69 -13.50
CA ALA A 226 5.46 21.09 -13.79
C ALA A 226 5.57 20.65 -15.26
N LEU A 227 4.55 19.97 -15.80
CA LEU A 227 4.54 19.54 -17.20
C LEU A 227 4.58 20.75 -18.14
N ALA A 228 3.83 21.82 -17.86
CA ALA A 228 3.77 23.02 -18.70
C ALA A 228 5.12 23.74 -18.80
N GLY A 229 6.01 23.57 -17.82
CA GLY A 229 7.36 24.12 -17.85
C GLY A 229 8.34 23.34 -18.73
N GLU A 230 8.07 22.07 -19.00
CA GLU A 230 9.03 21.15 -19.65
C GLU A 230 8.53 20.54 -20.96
N TRP A 231 7.22 20.44 -21.17
CA TRP A 231 6.61 19.75 -22.30
C TRP A 231 6.23 20.73 -23.42
N GLU A 232 6.15 20.21 -24.64
CA GLU A 232 5.62 20.99 -25.77
C GLU A 232 4.10 21.13 -25.66
N SER A 233 3.54 22.23 -26.19
CA SER A 233 2.10 22.49 -26.14
C SER A 233 1.49 22.62 -27.53
N VAL A 234 0.29 22.09 -27.73
CA VAL A 234 -0.54 22.30 -28.93
C VAL A 234 -1.99 22.59 -28.53
N GLU A 235 -2.63 23.49 -29.25
CA GLU A 235 -4.08 23.73 -29.12
C GLU A 235 -4.85 22.78 -30.01
N TYR A 236 -5.78 22.03 -29.42
CA TYR A 236 -6.68 21.15 -30.15
C TYR A 236 -8.11 21.27 -29.63
N GLU A 237 -9.05 21.58 -30.53
CA GLU A 237 -10.48 21.74 -30.21
C GLU A 237 -10.76 22.67 -29.00
N GLY A 238 -9.92 23.70 -28.83
CA GLY A 238 -10.03 24.66 -27.73
C GLY A 238 -9.45 24.17 -26.40
N THR A 239 -8.69 23.07 -26.42
CA THR A 239 -8.00 22.48 -25.27
C THR A 239 -6.49 22.53 -25.50
N THR A 240 -5.75 23.05 -24.53
CA THR A 240 -4.30 22.94 -24.49
C THR A 240 -3.90 21.50 -24.15
N VAL A 241 -3.10 20.90 -25.03
CA VAL A 241 -2.50 19.58 -24.85
C VAL A 241 -1.01 19.75 -24.69
N LEU A 242 -0.47 19.25 -23.58
CA LEU A 242 0.96 19.12 -23.35
C LEU A 242 1.42 17.75 -23.85
N PHE A 243 2.56 17.67 -24.53
CA PHE A 243 3.09 16.41 -25.00
C PHE A 243 4.62 16.36 -25.03
N ARG A 244 5.17 15.15 -24.96
CA ARG A 244 6.60 14.86 -25.18
C ARG A 244 6.83 13.44 -25.64
N GLU A 245 7.97 13.20 -26.27
CA GLU A 245 8.46 11.84 -26.50
C GLU A 245 9.13 11.30 -25.23
N VAL A 246 8.66 10.15 -24.77
CA VAL A 246 9.18 9.42 -23.61
C VAL A 246 9.95 8.19 -24.14
N PRO A 247 11.23 8.01 -23.75
CA PRO A 247 12.04 6.89 -24.21
C PRO A 247 11.32 5.55 -24.06
N TYR A 248 11.31 4.73 -25.13
CA TYR A 248 10.68 3.41 -25.19
C TYR A 248 9.15 3.37 -25.01
N ARG A 249 8.51 4.50 -24.70
CA ARG A 249 7.06 4.66 -24.55
C ARG A 249 6.44 5.42 -25.73
N GLY A 250 7.26 6.15 -26.47
CA GLY A 250 6.81 6.97 -27.58
C GLY A 250 6.19 8.27 -27.07
N LEU A 251 5.21 8.78 -27.80
CA LEU A 251 4.70 10.11 -27.58
C LEU A 251 3.52 10.09 -26.59
N VAL A 252 3.65 10.87 -25.52
CA VAL A 252 2.73 10.94 -24.37
C VAL A 252 2.14 12.33 -24.33
N GLY A 253 0.83 12.43 -24.05
CA GLY A 253 0.16 13.71 -23.88
C GLY A 253 -0.72 13.77 -22.64
N SER A 254 -0.91 14.99 -22.14
CA SER A 254 -1.79 15.33 -21.03
C SER A 254 -2.60 16.58 -21.39
N CYS A 255 -3.86 16.65 -20.95
CA CYS A 255 -4.72 17.82 -21.18
C CYS A 255 -5.10 18.53 -19.87
N GLY A 256 -5.42 19.82 -19.99
CA GLY A 256 -5.52 20.71 -18.84
C GLY A 256 -6.65 20.38 -17.86
N PRO A 257 -6.54 20.86 -16.61
CA PRO A 257 -7.43 20.53 -15.49
C PRO A 257 -8.89 21.00 -15.64
N ALA A 258 -9.20 21.82 -16.65
CA ALA A 258 -10.59 22.15 -17.01
C ALA A 258 -11.39 20.92 -17.49
N MET A 259 -10.68 19.84 -17.82
CA MET A 259 -11.21 18.51 -18.12
C MET A 259 -10.56 17.50 -17.16
N ALA A 260 -10.99 17.48 -15.90
CA ALA A 260 -10.60 16.42 -14.98
C ALA A 260 -10.87 15.04 -15.63
N GLY A 261 -9.82 14.27 -15.93
CA GLY A 261 -9.96 12.85 -16.26
C GLY A 261 -9.80 12.43 -17.73
N LEU A 262 -9.13 13.21 -18.58
CA LEU A 262 -8.97 12.85 -20.00
C LEU A 262 -7.52 12.68 -20.42
N VAL A 263 -7.16 11.45 -20.81
CA VAL A 263 -5.79 11.11 -21.23
C VAL A 263 -5.77 10.77 -22.67
N TRP A 264 -4.77 11.32 -23.34
CA TRP A 264 -4.62 11.18 -24.77
C TRP A 264 -3.32 10.48 -25.10
N ARG A 265 -3.40 9.62 -26.11
CA ARG A 265 -2.24 9.25 -26.90
C ARG A 265 -2.00 10.32 -27.95
N VAL A 266 -0.80 10.87 -27.96
CA VAL A 266 -0.34 11.68 -29.08
C VAL A 266 0.44 10.71 -29.98
N ARG A 267 -0.04 10.35 -31.17
CA ARG A 267 0.78 9.60 -32.16
C ARG A 267 1.42 10.59 -33.14
N PRO A 268 2.75 10.51 -33.40
CA PRO A 268 3.31 11.19 -34.56
C PRO A 268 3.01 10.32 -35.78
N THR A 269 2.09 10.75 -36.65
CA THR A 269 2.00 10.20 -38.01
C THR A 269 2.69 11.16 -38.99
N ARG A 270 3.14 10.64 -40.14
CA ARG A 270 3.72 11.45 -41.24
C ARG A 270 2.80 12.58 -41.76
N LYS A 271 1.57 12.72 -41.25
CA LYS A 271 0.56 13.69 -41.70
C LYS A 271 -0.16 14.47 -40.58
N GLY A 272 0.26 14.36 -39.32
CA GLY A 272 -0.31 15.12 -38.21
C GLY A 272 -0.67 14.29 -36.97
N PHE A 273 -1.20 15.00 -35.96
CA PHE A 273 -1.70 14.45 -34.70
C PHE A 273 -3.13 13.91 -34.88
N TRP A 274 -3.40 12.74 -34.32
CA TRP A 274 -4.76 12.23 -34.15
C TRP A 274 -5.16 12.39 -32.69
N LEU A 275 -6.33 12.96 -32.44
CA LEU A 275 -7.00 12.91 -31.16
C LEU A 275 -8.27 12.08 -31.33
N GLY A 276 -8.38 11.06 -30.51
CA GLY A 276 -9.50 10.14 -30.46
C GLY A 276 -9.51 9.50 -29.08
N TRP A 277 -10.71 9.34 -28.54
CA TRP A 277 -10.97 8.51 -27.37
C TRP A 277 -10.70 7.05 -27.69
#